data_AF-A0ABD5RF90-F1
#
_entry.id   AF-A0ABD5RF90-F1
#
_cell.length_a   1.000
_cell.length_b   1.000
_cell.length_c   1.000
_cell.angle_alpha   90.00
_cell.angle_beta   90.00
_cell.angle_gamma   90.00
#
_symmetry.space_group_name_H-M   'P 1'
#
loop_
_entity.id
_entity.type
_entity.pdbx_description
1 polymer ?
#
loop_
_entity_poly.entity_id
_entity_poly.type
_entity_poly.pdbx_seq_one_letter_code
_entity_poly.pdbx_strand_id
1 'polypeptide(L)'
;MSDDASAADGGRSLLTSDTLLLAVILLVGVAGSGIARRFLGELGYDTLGMVVYVLGYGGMVVVIWWGWLRPLDITGPMDRE
;
A
#
# COMPACT_ATOMS: atom_id res chain seq x y z
N MET A 1 -14.27 -28.42 28.14
CA MET A 1 -14.68 -28.23 26.73
C MET A 1 -15.00 -26.75 26.53
N SER A 2 -14.00 -25.87 26.62
CA SER A 2 -14.18 -24.42 26.53
C SER A 2 -12.96 -23.67 25.95
N ASP A 3 -12.01 -24.38 25.33
CA ASP A 3 -10.75 -23.81 24.84
C ASP A 3 -10.80 -23.29 23.39
N ASP A 4 -11.90 -23.50 22.67
CA ASP A 4 -12.02 -23.13 21.23
C ASP A 4 -12.42 -21.67 20.97
N ALA A 5 -12.80 -20.89 22.00
CA ALA A 5 -13.28 -19.51 21.82
C ALA A 5 -12.15 -18.46 21.79
N SER A 6 -10.96 -18.77 22.30
CA SER A 6 -9.85 -17.81 22.46
C SER A 6 -8.97 -17.66 21.21
N ALA A 7 -9.05 -18.59 20.25
CA ALA A 7 -8.22 -18.56 19.04
C ALA A 7 -8.78 -17.63 17.93
N ALA A 8 -10.08 -17.35 17.94
CA ALA A 8 -10.75 -16.59 16.88
C ALA A 8 -10.63 -15.06 17.04
N ASP A 9 -10.31 -14.56 18.24
CA ASP A 9 -10.28 -13.11 18.50
C ASP A 9 -8.95 -12.45 18.11
N GLY A 10 -7.88 -13.24 17.97
CA GLY A 10 -6.55 -12.76 17.59
C GLY A 10 -6.40 -12.37 16.11
N GLY A 11 -7.27 -12.86 15.22
CA GLY A 11 -7.16 -12.64 13.77
C GLY A 11 -7.42 -11.19 13.33
N ARG A 12 -8.16 -10.41 14.13
CA ARG A 12 -8.55 -9.03 13.78
C ARG A 12 -7.55 -7.98 14.28
N SER A 13 -6.73 -8.31 15.27
CA SER A 13 -5.68 -7.42 15.77
C SER A 13 -4.42 -7.44 14.91
N LEU A 14 -4.21 -8.46 14.08
CA LEU A 14 -3.07 -8.57 13.17
C LEU A 14 -3.19 -7.65 11.94
N LEU A 15 -4.41 -7.23 11.61
CA LEU A 15 -4.69 -6.25 10.58
C LEU A 15 -4.85 -4.88 11.25
N THR A 16 -3.74 -4.33 11.74
CA THR A 16 -3.71 -2.94 12.21
C THR A 16 -4.17 -2.00 11.09
N SER A 17 -4.80 -0.88 11.45
CA SER A 17 -5.30 0.12 10.49
C SER A 17 -4.24 0.56 9.48
N ASP A 18 -2.97 0.59 9.91
CA ASP A 18 -1.83 0.90 9.05
C ASP A 18 -1.59 -0.17 7.99
N THR A 19 -1.65 -1.46 8.37
CA THR A 19 -1.52 -2.59 7.43
C THR A 19 -2.66 -2.58 6.41
N LEU A 20 -3.89 -2.28 6.86
CA LEU A 20 -5.04 -2.17 5.97
C LEU A 20 -4.88 -0.99 5.00
N LEU A 21 -4.44 0.18 5.49
CA LEU A 21 -4.15 1.34 4.66
C LEU A 21 -3.10 1.02 3.60
N LEU A 22 -2.01 0.37 4.00
CA LEU A 22 -0.92 0.00 3.11
C LEU A 22 -1.39 -1.01 2.06
N ALA A 23 -2.18 -2.00 2.45
CA ALA A 23 -2.80 -2.97 1.54
C ALA A 23 -3.75 -2.29 0.54
N VAL A 24 -4.58 -1.35 0.99
CA VAL A 24 -5.49 -0.58 0.12
C VAL A 24 -4.70 0.29 -0.85
N ILE A 25 -3.67 1.00 -0.38
CA ILE A 25 -2.80 1.83 -1.21
C ILE A 25 -2.11 0.99 -2.28
N LEU A 26 -1.59 -0.18 -1.92
CA LEU A 26 -0.99 -1.13 -2.86
C LEU A 26 -1.99 -1.62 -3.90
N LEU A 27 -3.18 -2.01 -3.45
CA LEU A 27 -4.21 -2.56 -4.32
C LEU A 27 -4.71 -1.49 -5.30
N VAL A 28 -4.96 -0.27 -4.84
CA VAL A 28 -5.37 0.85 -5.70
C VAL A 28 -4.23 1.28 -6.63
N GLY A 29 -3.01 1.38 -6.12
CA GLY A 29 -1.83 1.80 -6.88
C GLY A 29 -1.40 0.82 -7.97
N VAL A 30 -1.55 -0.49 -7.74
CA VAL A 30 -1.12 -1.54 -8.68
C VAL A 30 -2.31 -2.11 -9.46
N ALA A 31 -3.31 -2.64 -8.77
CA ALA A 31 -4.45 -3.28 -9.43
C ALA A 31 -5.40 -2.22 -10.02
N GLY A 32 -5.69 -1.14 -9.29
CA GLY A 32 -6.55 -0.06 -9.78
C GLY A 32 -5.98 0.65 -11.01
N SER A 33 -4.69 0.99 -10.99
CA SER A 33 -4.02 1.64 -12.13
C SER A 33 -3.89 0.71 -13.35
N GLY A 34 -3.64 -0.58 -13.13
CA GLY A 34 -3.57 -1.59 -14.18
C GLY A 34 -4.91 -1.83 -14.87
N ILE A 35 -6.01 -1.87 -14.09
CA ILE A 35 -7.37 -1.96 -14.62
C ILE A 35 -7.69 -0.70 -15.44
N ALA A 36 -7.39 0.49 -14.92
CA ALA A 36 -7.60 1.75 -15.64
C ALA A 36 -6.83 1.77 -16.97
N ARG A 37 -5.56 1.35 -16.98
CA ARG A 37 -4.77 1.25 -18.22
C ARG A 37 -5.40 0.30 -19.24
N ARG A 38 -5.92 -0.84 -18.79
CA ARG A 38 -6.56 -1.83 -19.69
C ARG A 38 -7.83 -1.28 -20.34
N PHE A 39 -8.71 -0.66 -19.56
CA PHE A 39 -9.90 -0.01 -20.10
C PHE A 39 -9.57 1.13 -21.07
N LEU A 40 -8.58 1.97 -20.75
CA LEU A 40 -8.16 3.06 -21.62
C LEU A 40 -7.51 2.56 -22.92
N GLY A 41 -6.77 1.45 -22.86
CA GLY A 41 -6.19 0.79 -24.04
C GLY A 41 -7.26 0.19 -24.95
N GLU A 42 -8.31 -0.42 -24.40
CA GLU A 42 -9.45 -0.94 -25.17
C GLU A 42 -10.23 0.18 -25.89
N LEU A 43 -10.20 1.39 -25.36
CA LEU A 43 -10.77 2.59 -25.98
C LEU A 43 -9.84 3.27 -27.00
N GLY A 44 -8.64 2.72 -27.26
CA GLY A 44 -7.64 3.27 -28.18
C GLY A 44 -6.75 4.38 -27.58
N TYR A 45 -6.91 4.70 -26.30
CA TYR A 45 -6.13 5.71 -25.58
C TYR A 45 -4.93 5.10 -24.85
N ASP A 46 -4.08 4.36 -25.56
CA ASP A 46 -2.95 3.61 -24.96
C ASP A 46 -1.95 4.53 -24.23
N THR A 47 -1.64 5.69 -24.81
CA THR A 47 -0.77 6.72 -24.17
C THR A 47 -1.38 7.24 -22.87
N LEU A 48 -2.70 7.47 -22.85
CA LEU A 48 -3.39 8.00 -21.67
C LEU A 48 -3.45 6.93 -20.57
N GLY A 49 -3.68 5.66 -20.93
CA GLY A 49 -3.61 4.52 -20.03
C GLY A 49 -2.22 4.35 -19.41
N MET A 50 -1.16 4.57 -20.18
CA MET A 50 0.22 4.58 -19.68
C MET A 50 0.45 5.72 -18.67
N VAL A 51 0.01 6.94 -18.98
CA VAL A 51 0.15 8.10 -18.06
C VAL A 51 -0.58 7.85 -16.74
N VAL A 52 -1.82 7.33 -16.80
CA VAL A 52 -2.59 6.97 -15.59
C VAL A 52 -1.88 5.89 -14.79
N TYR A 53 -1.30 4.88 -15.45
CA TYR A 53 -0.53 3.84 -14.79
C TYR A 53 0.70 4.39 -14.06
N VAL A 54 1.50 5.22 -14.74
CA VAL A 54 2.69 5.84 -14.15
C VAL A 54 2.32 6.78 -13.00
N LEU A 55 1.26 7.58 -13.14
CA LEU A 55 0.80 8.46 -12.07
C LEU A 55 0.23 7.68 -10.88
N GLY A 56 -0.53 6.61 -11.11
CA GLY A 56 -1.06 5.75 -10.06
C GLY A 56 0.05 5.06 -9.27
N TYR A 57 1.01 4.46 -9.99
CA TYR A 57 2.15 3.79 -9.37
C TYR A 57 3.11 4.76 -8.70
N GLY A 58 3.48 5.85 -9.38
CA GLY A 58 4.35 6.90 -8.83
C GLY A 58 3.71 7.58 -7.62
N GLY A 59 2.41 7.88 -7.68
CA GLY A 59 1.65 8.43 -6.56
C GLY A 59 1.64 7.51 -5.34
N MET A 60 1.45 6.20 -5.55
CA MET A 60 1.56 5.19 -4.49
C MET A 60 2.93 5.23 -3.80
N VAL A 61 4.02 5.26 -4.58
CA VAL A 61 5.39 5.34 -4.04
C VAL A 61 5.58 6.62 -3.22
N VAL A 62 5.10 7.77 -3.71
CA VAL A 62 5.22 9.06 -3.00
C VAL A 62 4.44 9.04 -1.69
N VAL A 63 3.23 8.48 -1.67
CA VAL A 63 2.41 8.36 -0.44
C VAL A 63 3.11 7.49 0.59
N ILE A 64 3.65 6.33 0.18
CA ILE A 64 4.42 5.46 1.09
C ILE A 64 5.68 6.18 1.60
N TRP A 65 6.37 6.89 0.71
CA TRP A 65 7.56 7.65 1.06
C TRP A 65 7.27 8.74 2.09
N TRP A 66 6.23 9.56 1.90
CA TRP A 66 5.86 10.61 2.86
C TRP A 66 5.27 10.08 4.17
N GLY A 67 4.45 9.03 4.12
CA GLY A 67 3.75 8.50 5.29
C GLY A 67 4.67 7.75 6.25
N TRP A 68 5.62 6.98 5.72
CA TRP A 68 6.42 6.07 6.54
C TRP A 68 7.92 6.25 6.34
N LEU A 69 8.39 6.34 5.10
CA LEU A 69 9.84 6.28 4.84
C LEU A 69 10.58 7.56 5.24
N ARG A 70 10.01 8.75 4.96
CA ARG A 70 10.60 10.04 5.30
C ARG A 70 10.66 10.32 6.81
N PRO A 71 9.64 9.99 7.62
CA PRO A 71 9.71 10.21 9.06
C PRO A 71 10.51 9.16 9.85
N LEU A 72 11.05 8.11 9.20
CA LEU A 72 11.98 7.19 9.85
C LEU A 72 13.32 7.89 10.08
N ASP A 73 13.47 8.52 11.25
CA ASP A 73 14.75 8.99 11.75
C ASP A 73 15.64 7.77 12.03
N ILE A 74 16.53 7.44 11.09
CA ILE A 74 17.63 6.50 11.29
C ILE A 74 18.61 7.18 12.25
N THR A 75 18.27 7.17 13.53
CA THR A 75 19.18 7.58 14.58
C THR A 75 20.22 6.47 14.70
N GLY A 76 21.47 6.78 14.32
CA GLY A 76 22.58 5.85 14.51
C GLY A 76 22.73 5.50 16.00
N PRO A 77 23.31 4.34 16.34
CA PRO A 77 23.57 3.99 17.73
C PRO A 77 24.37 5.13 18.35
N MET A 78 23.77 5.84 19.31
CA MET A 78 24.52 6.79 20.12
C MET A 78 25.49 5.93 20.93
N ASP A 79 26.77 5.98 20.55
CA ASP A 79 27.85 5.30 21.25
C ASP A 79 27.72 5.62 22.74
N ARG A 80 27.50 4.57 23.53
CA ARG A 80 27.39 4.67 24.98
C ARG A 80 28.81 4.61 25.52
N GLU A 81 29.37 5.77 25.83
CA GLU A 81 30.62 5.92 26.59
C GLU A 81 30.45 5.46 28.05
#